data_AF-A0A934EIJ4-F1
#
_entry.id   AF-A0A934EIJ4-F1
#
_cell.length_a   1.000
_cell.length_b   1.000
_cell.length_c   1.000
_cell.angle_alpha   90.00
_cell.angle_beta   90.00
_cell.angle_gamma   90.00
#
_symmetry.space_group_name_H-M   'P 1'
#
loop_
_entity.id
_entity.type
_entity.pdbx_description
1 polymer ?
#
loop_
_entity_poly.entity_id
_entity_poly.type
_entity_poly.pdbx_seq_one_letter_code
_entity_poly.pdbx_strand_id
1 'polypeptide(L)'
;MKKIRTALAQINPTVGDLPGNVKKIISCINKAVKFKADIVAFPELAVTGYPPEDLLLKPHFIQDNIDALQKIVEAAKDITVVVGFVDRKGGEIFNAAGIITGGRLIDVYHKKHLPNYGVFDEQRYFQPGKRYPVYDLGGVRIGVNICEDIWYERGPAKVQALSGAEVIININASPYHMGKALFREKLVIGRSLECGAAIVYTNMIGGQDELVFDGSSFVIDGEGRLSAKGKQFKEDLVIVDIDVQGEEKKLTPSIRKELKNILRGGEVIEKITVPLTPGKKRPVALMKKPKTMSLEEEVYNALVLGTHDYVRKNGFTGVVIGMSGGVDSGLVSTIAVDALGKENVHGLFMPSRYTSGESYEDAHGHAGNLGVEILEIPIDSVFKSYLKILAKNFEGREADITEENLQARIRGNILMAFSNKFGWLVLTTGNKSEMSVGYATLYGDMAGGFAVIKDVPKTLVYKLCEWRNMKAGRYLIPERMLWKDPTAELRPDQRDTDSLPPYPLLDPILKAYVEEDRSFEEIMKMGCDVVCAQKVISMVDHSEYKRRQAPPGIKITPRAFGRDRRFPITNRYRSF
;
A
#
# COMPACT_ATOMS: atom_id res chain seq x y z
N MET A 1 27.39 17.19 -24.41
CA MET A 1 26.34 16.53 -23.62
C MET A 1 25.95 15.24 -24.32
N LYS A 2 26.01 14.13 -23.59
CA LYS A 2 25.46 12.84 -24.03
C LYS A 2 24.01 12.73 -23.56
N LYS A 3 23.23 11.88 -24.22
CA LYS A 3 21.82 11.66 -23.88
C LYS A 3 21.55 10.19 -23.68
N ILE A 4 20.99 9.83 -22.52
CA ILE A 4 20.54 8.47 -22.22
C ILE A 4 19.01 8.44 -22.19
N ARG A 5 18.40 7.49 -22.90
CA ARG A 5 16.96 7.24 -22.85
C ARG A 5 16.66 6.16 -21.84
N THR A 6 15.91 6.51 -20.81
CA THR A 6 15.50 5.59 -19.75
C THR A 6 14.03 5.21 -19.90
N ALA A 7 13.72 3.98 -19.54
CA ALA A 7 12.36 3.48 -19.42
C ALA A 7 12.12 3.05 -17.96
N LEU A 8 11.08 3.59 -17.33
CA LEU A 8 10.67 3.22 -15.97
C LEU A 8 9.47 2.28 -16.12
N ALA A 9 9.69 0.98 -15.91
CA ALA A 9 8.65 -0.04 -16.00
C ALA A 9 7.90 -0.13 -14.67
N GLN A 10 6.86 0.69 -14.53
CA GLN A 10 5.99 0.67 -13.36
C GLN A 10 4.98 -0.47 -13.50
N ILE A 11 5.29 -1.60 -12.88
CA ILE A 11 4.54 -2.85 -13.01
C ILE A 11 3.90 -3.29 -11.69
N ASN A 12 2.87 -4.13 -11.80
CA ASN A 12 2.18 -4.82 -10.71
C ASN A 12 2.57 -6.30 -10.69
N PRO A 13 3.67 -6.68 -10.03
CA PRO A 13 4.00 -8.07 -9.79
C PRO A 13 3.09 -8.67 -8.72
N THR A 14 2.96 -9.99 -8.76
CA THR A 14 2.24 -10.78 -7.75
C THR A 14 3.26 -11.58 -6.95
N VAL A 15 3.18 -11.52 -5.62
CA VAL A 15 4.09 -12.28 -4.75
C VAL A 15 3.98 -13.78 -5.08
N GLY A 16 5.11 -14.41 -5.39
CA GLY A 16 5.19 -15.85 -5.67
C GLY A 16 4.86 -16.27 -7.11
N ASP A 17 4.18 -15.45 -7.92
CA ASP A 17 3.88 -15.77 -9.33
C ASP A 17 5.08 -15.45 -10.23
N LEU A 18 6.17 -16.20 -10.06
CA LEU A 18 7.41 -16.01 -10.83
C LEU A 18 7.17 -16.08 -12.35
N PRO A 19 6.40 -17.04 -12.91
CA PRO A 19 6.14 -17.08 -14.35
C PRO A 19 5.37 -15.86 -14.86
N GLY A 20 4.33 -15.42 -14.13
CA GLY A 20 3.57 -14.23 -14.47
C GLY A 20 4.40 -12.94 -14.42
N ASN A 21 5.23 -12.80 -13.38
CA ASN A 21 6.15 -11.68 -13.21
C ASN A 21 7.20 -11.64 -14.32
N VAL A 22 7.84 -12.77 -14.66
CA VAL A 22 8.78 -12.88 -15.78
C VAL A 22 8.13 -12.47 -17.10
N LYS A 23 6.91 -12.99 -17.38
CA LYS A 23 6.16 -12.63 -18.60
C LYS A 23 5.90 -11.13 -18.67
N LYS A 24 5.54 -10.51 -17.55
CA LYS A 24 5.29 -9.07 -17.45
C LYS A 24 6.56 -8.25 -17.67
N ILE A 25 7.68 -8.65 -17.05
CA ILE A 25 9.00 -8.03 -17.21
C ILE A 25 9.44 -8.09 -18.69
N ILE A 26 9.42 -9.28 -19.30
CA ILE A 26 9.80 -9.47 -20.71
C ILE A 26 8.92 -8.64 -21.66
N SER A 27 7.61 -8.58 -21.41
CA SER A 27 6.70 -7.72 -22.17
C SER A 27 7.09 -6.23 -22.09
N CYS A 28 7.48 -5.75 -20.92
CA CYS A 28 7.97 -4.37 -20.75
C CYS A 28 9.34 -4.13 -21.39
N ILE A 29 10.27 -5.09 -21.33
CA ILE A 29 11.56 -5.06 -22.06
C ILE A 29 11.28 -4.85 -23.56
N ASN A 30 10.40 -5.68 -24.13
CA ASN A 30 10.03 -5.59 -25.55
C ASN A 30 9.41 -4.24 -25.92
N LYS A 31 8.58 -3.66 -25.04
CA LYS A 31 8.03 -2.31 -25.24
C LYS A 31 9.12 -1.24 -25.17
N ALA A 32 10.03 -1.32 -24.19
CA ALA A 32 11.13 -0.36 -24.04
C ALA A 32 12.08 -0.36 -25.25
N VAL A 33 12.39 -1.55 -25.80
CA VAL A 33 13.15 -1.70 -27.05
C VAL A 33 12.45 -0.99 -28.22
N LYS A 34 11.13 -1.13 -28.36
CA LYS A 34 10.36 -0.41 -29.41
C LYS A 34 10.46 1.11 -29.27
N PHE A 35 10.54 1.62 -28.05
CA PHE A 35 10.76 3.05 -27.77
C PHE A 35 12.24 3.49 -27.88
N LYS A 36 13.12 2.55 -28.24
CA LYS A 36 14.57 2.74 -28.35
C LYS A 36 15.20 3.25 -27.05
N ALA A 37 14.71 2.75 -25.92
CA ALA A 37 15.34 3.02 -24.63
C ALA A 37 16.71 2.34 -24.57
N ASP A 38 17.70 3.02 -23.99
CA ASP A 38 19.03 2.47 -23.77
C ASP A 38 19.03 1.57 -22.53
N ILE A 39 18.20 1.91 -21.54
CA ILE A 39 18.04 1.21 -20.28
C ILE A 39 16.58 1.16 -19.84
N VAL A 40 16.15 0.03 -19.28
CA VAL A 40 14.86 -0.13 -18.60
C VAL A 40 15.07 -0.55 -17.16
N ALA A 41 14.43 0.15 -16.23
CA ALA A 41 14.44 -0.16 -14.81
C ALA A 41 13.09 -0.75 -14.38
N PHE A 42 13.14 -1.79 -13.56
CA PHE A 42 11.99 -2.45 -12.92
C PHE A 42 12.02 -2.24 -11.41
N PRO A 43 10.88 -2.38 -10.70
CA PRO A 43 10.81 -2.21 -9.26
C PRO A 43 11.72 -3.16 -8.47
N GLU A 44 11.91 -2.82 -7.21
CA GLU A 44 12.52 -3.69 -6.21
C GLU A 44 11.79 -5.03 -6.12
N LEU A 45 12.56 -6.12 -6.03
CA LEU A 45 12.06 -7.50 -6.00
C LEU A 45 10.98 -7.83 -7.06
N ALA A 46 10.98 -7.16 -8.21
CA ALA A 46 10.00 -7.35 -9.27
C ALA A 46 9.85 -8.81 -9.75
N VAL A 47 10.91 -9.62 -9.70
CA VAL A 47 10.85 -11.05 -10.06
C VAL A 47 9.95 -11.84 -9.11
N THR A 48 10.11 -11.62 -7.81
CA THR A 48 9.36 -12.35 -6.77
C THR A 48 8.03 -11.71 -6.39
N GLY A 49 7.87 -10.41 -6.67
CA GLY A 49 6.91 -9.55 -5.98
C GLY A 49 7.42 -9.10 -4.61
N TYR A 50 6.77 -8.09 -4.03
CA TYR A 50 7.13 -7.51 -2.73
C TYR A 50 5.88 -7.23 -1.86
N PRO A 51 5.94 -7.45 -0.53
CA PRO A 51 6.97 -8.21 0.19
C PRO A 51 6.69 -9.73 0.14
N PRO A 52 7.70 -10.60 -0.11
CA PRO A 52 7.51 -12.05 -0.11
C PRO A 52 7.57 -12.71 1.29
N GLU A 53 8.00 -11.97 2.31
CA GLU A 53 8.06 -12.43 3.71
C GLU A 53 8.83 -13.76 3.89
N ASP A 54 8.32 -14.67 4.75
CA ASP A 54 8.96 -15.95 5.07
C ASP A 54 9.09 -16.91 3.87
N LEU A 55 8.55 -16.60 2.68
CA LEU A 55 8.95 -17.29 1.44
C LEU A 55 10.46 -17.19 1.20
N LEU A 56 11.08 -16.10 1.66
CA LEU A 56 12.53 -15.89 1.62
C LEU A 56 13.31 -16.92 2.46
N LEU A 57 12.66 -17.57 3.42
CA LEU A 57 13.25 -18.64 4.22
C LEU A 57 13.14 -20.02 3.55
N LYS A 58 12.53 -20.11 2.36
CA LYS A 58 12.37 -21.36 1.61
C LYS A 58 13.46 -21.47 0.54
N PRO A 59 14.45 -22.39 0.67
CA PRO A 59 15.54 -22.50 -0.29
C PRO A 59 15.10 -22.75 -1.74
N HIS A 60 14.00 -23.49 -1.94
CA HIS A 60 13.45 -23.73 -3.28
C HIS A 60 12.94 -22.44 -3.93
N PHE A 61 12.23 -21.58 -3.19
CA PHE A 61 11.75 -20.29 -3.68
C PHE A 61 12.91 -19.40 -4.13
N ILE A 62 14.02 -19.42 -3.38
CA ILE A 62 15.24 -18.72 -3.76
C ILE A 62 15.83 -19.31 -5.05
N GLN A 63 15.85 -20.63 -5.21
CA GLN A 63 16.33 -21.22 -6.46
C GLN A 63 15.42 -20.87 -7.65
N ASP A 64 14.11 -21.00 -7.50
CA ASP A 64 13.13 -20.71 -8.54
C ASP A 64 13.19 -19.25 -8.98
N ASN A 65 13.46 -18.31 -8.06
CA ASN A 65 13.65 -16.91 -8.40
C ASN A 65 14.92 -16.65 -9.23
N ILE A 66 16.01 -17.37 -8.94
CA ILE A 66 17.25 -17.28 -9.72
C ILE A 66 17.04 -17.85 -11.13
N ASP A 67 16.31 -18.96 -11.24
CA ASP A 67 15.97 -19.57 -12.53
C ASP A 67 15.02 -18.66 -13.34
N ALA A 68 14.09 -17.98 -12.66
CA ALA A 68 13.23 -16.95 -13.25
C ALA A 68 14.04 -15.73 -13.77
N LEU A 69 15.06 -15.29 -13.02
CA LEU A 69 15.99 -14.25 -13.48
C LEU A 69 16.71 -14.67 -14.77
N GLN A 70 17.14 -15.92 -14.90
CA GLN A 70 17.84 -16.37 -16.11
C GLN A 70 16.99 -16.23 -17.38
N LYS A 71 15.68 -16.49 -17.29
CA LYS A 71 14.75 -16.25 -18.41
C LYS A 71 14.69 -14.78 -18.82
N ILE A 72 14.81 -13.87 -17.85
CA ILE A 72 14.87 -12.42 -18.10
C ILE A 72 16.22 -12.06 -18.73
N VAL A 73 17.32 -12.67 -18.26
CA VAL A 73 18.66 -12.50 -18.83
C VAL A 73 18.67 -12.85 -20.31
N GLU A 74 18.12 -14.01 -20.68
CA GLU A 74 18.04 -14.47 -22.08
C GLU A 74 17.24 -13.52 -22.98
N ALA A 75 16.21 -12.85 -22.44
CA ALA A 75 15.37 -11.91 -23.18
C ALA A 75 16.02 -10.51 -23.35
N ALA A 76 16.93 -10.12 -22.46
CA ALA A 76 17.57 -8.80 -22.42
C ALA A 76 18.77 -8.68 -23.39
N LYS A 77 18.53 -8.85 -24.70
CA LYS A 77 19.59 -8.82 -25.73
C LYS A 77 19.93 -7.42 -26.21
N ASP A 78 18.92 -6.61 -26.50
CA ASP A 78 19.08 -5.34 -27.24
C ASP A 78 18.95 -4.09 -26.36
N ILE A 79 18.86 -4.25 -25.04
CA ILE A 79 18.67 -3.16 -24.07
C ILE A 79 19.36 -3.53 -22.75
N THR A 80 19.81 -2.51 -22.02
CA THR A 80 20.25 -2.72 -20.64
C THR A 80 19.04 -2.82 -19.71
N VAL A 81 19.01 -3.82 -18.84
CA VAL A 81 17.92 -4.04 -17.88
C VAL A 81 18.46 -3.94 -16.46
N VAL A 82 17.75 -3.19 -15.61
CA VAL A 82 17.92 -3.19 -14.17
C VAL A 82 16.66 -3.81 -13.56
N VAL A 83 16.78 -4.96 -12.90
CA VAL A 83 15.63 -5.69 -12.37
C VAL A 83 15.86 -6.17 -10.93
N GLY A 84 14.89 -5.92 -10.06
CA GLY A 84 14.92 -6.38 -8.67
C GLY A 84 14.62 -7.88 -8.53
N PHE A 85 15.45 -8.60 -7.79
CA PHE A 85 15.31 -10.04 -7.51
C PHE A 85 15.99 -10.39 -6.17
N VAL A 86 15.90 -11.66 -5.76
CA VAL A 86 16.62 -12.15 -4.58
C VAL A 86 17.88 -12.89 -5.01
N ASP A 87 19.05 -12.35 -4.65
CA ASP A 87 20.33 -12.99 -4.93
C ASP A 87 20.74 -13.92 -3.79
N ARG A 88 21.57 -14.92 -4.09
CA ARG A 88 22.18 -15.82 -3.10
C ARG A 88 23.68 -15.90 -3.31
N LYS A 89 24.46 -15.49 -2.31
CA LYS A 89 25.92 -15.50 -2.35
C LYS A 89 26.51 -15.92 -1.01
N GLY A 90 27.43 -16.89 -1.02
CA GLY A 90 28.11 -17.34 0.20
C GLY A 90 27.20 -17.97 1.26
N GLY A 91 26.03 -18.51 0.86
CA GLY A 91 25.02 -19.03 1.79
C GLY A 91 24.05 -17.99 2.33
N GLU A 92 24.29 -16.71 2.06
CA GLU A 92 23.43 -15.58 2.46
C GLU A 92 22.55 -15.16 1.27
N ILE A 93 21.42 -14.51 1.58
CA ILE A 93 20.54 -13.91 0.56
C ILE A 93 20.51 -12.39 0.68
N PHE A 94 20.26 -11.73 -0.46
CA PHE A 94 20.31 -10.29 -0.59
C PHE A 94 19.11 -9.78 -1.37
N ASN A 95 18.54 -8.65 -0.94
CA ASN A 95 17.67 -7.84 -1.78
C ASN A 95 18.54 -7.18 -2.85
N ALA A 96 18.33 -7.53 -4.12
CA ALA A 96 19.32 -7.29 -5.16
C ALA A 96 18.71 -6.69 -6.43
N ALA A 97 19.57 -6.01 -7.20
CA ALA A 97 19.28 -5.53 -8.54
C ALA A 97 20.28 -6.15 -9.52
N GLY A 98 19.78 -6.87 -10.51
CA GLY A 98 20.59 -7.41 -11.60
C GLY A 98 20.77 -6.39 -12.71
N ILE A 99 22.01 -6.21 -13.17
CA ILE A 99 22.37 -5.36 -14.32
C ILE A 99 22.64 -6.29 -15.50
N ILE A 100 21.79 -6.25 -16.52
CA ILE A 100 21.76 -7.23 -17.60
C ILE A 100 21.88 -6.52 -18.95
N THR A 101 22.69 -7.03 -19.86
CA THR A 101 22.74 -6.56 -21.26
C THR A 101 23.31 -7.65 -22.16
N GLY A 102 22.91 -7.66 -23.43
CA GLY A 102 23.44 -8.61 -24.42
C GLY A 102 23.22 -10.08 -24.06
N GLY A 103 22.11 -10.39 -23.38
CA GLY A 103 21.80 -11.75 -22.96
C GLY A 103 22.64 -12.26 -21.78
N ARG A 104 23.27 -11.36 -21.00
CA ARG A 104 24.16 -11.72 -19.89
C ARG A 104 23.91 -10.86 -18.65
N LEU A 105 23.99 -11.48 -17.48
CA LEU A 105 24.08 -10.78 -16.20
C LEU A 105 25.49 -10.22 -16.04
N ILE A 106 25.63 -8.89 -16.06
CA ILE A 106 26.91 -8.19 -15.99
C ILE A 106 27.38 -8.02 -14.56
N ASP A 107 26.47 -7.64 -13.67
CA ASP A 107 26.75 -7.43 -12.25
C ASP A 107 25.46 -7.51 -11.43
N VAL A 108 25.63 -7.63 -10.11
CA VAL A 108 24.55 -7.60 -9.12
C VAL A 108 24.87 -6.57 -8.05
N TYR A 109 23.95 -5.62 -7.86
CA TYR A 109 23.95 -4.71 -6.73
C TYR A 109 23.15 -5.29 -5.58
N HIS A 110 23.66 -5.20 -4.35
CA HIS A 110 22.96 -5.61 -3.12
C HIS A 110 22.56 -4.38 -2.32
N LYS A 111 21.28 -4.29 -1.92
CA LYS A 111 20.72 -3.22 -1.09
C LYS A 111 21.55 -3.06 0.18
N LYS A 112 21.85 -1.83 0.56
CA LYS A 112 22.75 -1.56 1.70
C LYS A 112 21.99 -1.20 2.96
N HIS A 113 20.97 -0.37 2.83
CA HIS A 113 20.13 0.02 3.95
C HIS A 113 18.89 -0.86 3.98
N LEU A 114 18.82 -1.76 4.96
CA LEU A 114 17.72 -2.70 5.14
C LEU A 114 16.75 -2.13 6.19
N PRO A 115 15.57 -1.61 5.78
CA PRO A 115 14.60 -1.07 6.73
C PRO A 115 14.06 -2.19 7.63
N ASN A 116 14.00 -1.91 8.93
CA ASN A 116 13.50 -2.83 9.95
C ASN A 116 12.58 -2.11 10.95
N TYR A 117 11.73 -1.24 10.42
CA TYR A 117 10.77 -0.41 11.15
C TYR A 117 9.43 -0.36 10.40
N GLY A 118 8.34 -0.10 11.14
CA GLY A 118 6.99 -0.06 10.57
C GLY A 118 6.58 -1.41 9.96
N VAL A 119 6.31 -1.40 8.65
CA VAL A 119 5.89 -2.58 7.88
C VAL A 119 7.05 -3.43 7.36
N PHE A 120 8.30 -2.99 7.56
CA PHE A 120 9.49 -3.64 7.03
C PHE A 120 10.24 -4.41 8.12
N ASP A 121 10.63 -5.65 7.80
CA ASP A 121 11.47 -6.52 8.63
C ASP A 121 12.63 -7.09 7.79
N GLU A 122 13.28 -6.29 6.93
CA GLU A 122 14.25 -6.80 5.94
C GLU A 122 15.50 -7.43 6.57
N GLN A 123 15.91 -6.99 7.77
CA GLN A 123 17.06 -7.57 8.47
C GLN A 123 16.78 -8.98 9.01
N ARG A 124 15.51 -9.40 9.04
CA ARG A 124 15.14 -10.80 9.29
C ARG A 124 15.62 -11.72 8.17
N TYR A 125 15.66 -11.23 6.93
CA TYR A 125 15.85 -12.05 5.74
C TYR A 125 17.19 -11.83 5.05
N PHE A 126 17.59 -10.56 4.91
CA PHE A 126 18.68 -10.17 4.03
C PHE A 126 19.92 -9.70 4.78
N GLN A 127 21.08 -9.88 4.15
CA GLN A 127 22.32 -9.25 4.55
C GLN A 127 22.56 -7.94 3.76
N PRO A 128 23.19 -6.92 4.36
CA PRO A 128 23.45 -5.66 3.67
C PRO A 128 24.62 -5.78 2.67
N GLY A 129 24.48 -5.10 1.53
CA GLY A 129 25.52 -5.00 0.52
C GLY A 129 26.77 -4.21 0.95
N LYS A 130 27.92 -4.54 0.36
CA LYS A 130 29.23 -3.92 0.69
C LYS A 130 29.84 -3.08 -0.44
N ARG A 131 29.31 -3.16 -1.65
CA ARG A 131 29.86 -2.55 -2.87
C ARG A 131 29.11 -1.26 -3.24
N TYR A 132 29.81 -0.33 -3.88
CA TYR A 132 29.28 0.89 -4.50
C TYR A 132 29.70 0.95 -5.98
N PRO A 133 29.14 0.09 -6.83
CA PRO A 133 29.48 0.06 -8.24
C PRO A 133 28.97 1.32 -8.95
N VAL A 134 29.78 1.80 -9.90
CA VAL A 134 29.42 2.80 -10.91
C VAL A 134 29.60 2.16 -12.28
N TYR A 135 28.53 2.15 -13.05
CA TYR A 135 28.44 1.49 -14.35
C TYR A 135 28.69 2.50 -15.47
N ASP A 136 29.67 2.26 -16.33
CA ASP A 136 29.87 3.03 -17.55
C ASP A 136 29.05 2.40 -18.69
N LEU A 137 27.98 3.09 -19.09
CA LEU A 137 27.09 2.68 -20.18
C LEU A 137 27.29 3.63 -21.38
N GLY A 138 28.17 3.28 -22.32
CA GLY A 138 28.46 4.11 -23.48
C GLY A 138 29.08 5.48 -23.13
N GLY A 139 29.82 5.53 -22.02
CA GLY A 139 30.40 6.73 -21.41
C GLY A 139 29.36 7.66 -20.77
N VAL A 140 28.20 7.14 -20.40
CA VAL A 140 27.31 7.72 -19.38
C VAL A 140 27.47 6.88 -18.12
N ARG A 141 27.81 7.52 -16.99
CA ARG A 141 28.05 6.80 -15.73
C ARG A 141 26.80 6.76 -14.87
N ILE A 142 26.45 5.55 -14.44
CA ILE A 142 25.20 5.25 -13.77
C ILE A 142 25.49 4.60 -12.41
N GLY A 143 24.83 5.06 -11.35
CA GLY A 143 24.71 4.33 -10.09
C GLY A 143 23.38 3.57 -10.05
N VAL A 144 23.37 2.38 -9.48
CA VAL A 144 22.13 1.63 -9.18
C VAL A 144 22.04 1.45 -7.68
N ASN A 145 20.87 1.73 -7.11
CA ASN A 145 20.57 1.45 -5.70
C ASN A 145 19.09 1.14 -5.48
N ILE A 146 18.72 0.70 -4.27
CA ILE A 146 17.41 0.10 -4.02
C ILE A 146 16.72 0.82 -2.86
N CYS A 147 15.54 1.37 -3.14
CA CYS A 147 14.59 1.98 -2.21
C CYS A 147 15.24 2.78 -1.08
N GLU A 148 15.29 2.19 0.12
CA GLU A 148 15.80 2.79 1.37
C GLU A 148 17.20 3.42 1.20
N ASP A 149 18.01 2.94 0.26
CA ASP A 149 19.33 3.49 -0.04
C ASP A 149 19.31 4.99 -0.40
N ILE A 150 18.23 5.51 -0.99
CA ILE A 150 18.14 6.92 -1.38
C ILE A 150 17.69 7.85 -0.25
N TRP A 151 17.27 7.30 0.89
CA TRP A 151 16.73 8.07 2.01
C TRP A 151 17.82 8.73 2.85
N TYR A 152 19.06 8.26 2.74
CA TYR A 152 20.20 8.75 3.51
C TYR A 152 21.03 9.75 2.72
N GLU A 153 21.31 10.91 3.33
CA GLU A 153 22.10 11.95 2.68
C GLU A 153 23.53 11.50 2.35
N ARG A 154 24.10 10.71 3.26
CA ARG A 154 25.41 10.07 3.13
C ARG A 154 25.27 8.59 2.77
N GLY A 155 24.31 8.27 1.89
CA GLY A 155 24.01 6.92 1.43
C GLY A 155 24.68 6.55 0.09
N PRO A 156 24.30 5.40 -0.49
CA PRO A 156 24.83 4.89 -1.76
C PRO A 156 24.75 5.86 -2.93
N ALA A 157 23.65 6.61 -3.07
CA ALA A 157 23.50 7.59 -4.14
C ALA A 157 24.61 8.65 -4.12
N LYS A 158 24.96 9.15 -2.92
CA LYS A 158 26.02 10.16 -2.75
C LYS A 158 27.39 9.57 -3.06
N VAL A 159 27.69 8.36 -2.57
CA VAL A 159 28.98 7.68 -2.84
C VAL A 159 29.15 7.42 -4.34
N GLN A 160 28.11 6.94 -5.02
CA GLN A 160 28.13 6.70 -6.46
C GLN A 160 28.30 8.00 -7.25
N ALA A 161 27.61 9.08 -6.87
CA ALA A 161 27.73 10.39 -7.51
C ALA A 161 29.14 11.00 -7.34
N LEU A 162 29.70 10.94 -6.13
CA LEU A 162 31.09 11.35 -5.86
C LEU A 162 32.11 10.51 -6.64
N SER A 163 31.76 9.27 -6.95
CA SER A 163 32.57 8.34 -7.75
C SER A 163 32.37 8.51 -9.26
N GLY A 164 31.54 9.48 -9.67
CA GLY A 164 31.38 9.90 -11.06
C GLY A 164 30.05 9.53 -11.71
N ALA A 165 29.09 8.92 -10.99
CA ALA A 165 27.75 8.73 -11.53
C ALA A 165 27.07 10.07 -11.84
N GLU A 166 26.48 10.17 -13.03
CA GLU A 166 25.69 11.32 -13.49
C GLU A 166 24.20 11.03 -13.48
N VAL A 167 23.84 9.74 -13.46
CA VAL A 167 22.46 9.26 -13.29
C VAL A 167 22.43 8.20 -12.20
N ILE A 168 21.46 8.27 -11.30
CA ILE A 168 21.19 7.25 -10.29
C ILE A 168 19.86 6.58 -10.64
N ILE A 169 19.88 5.27 -10.86
CA ILE A 169 18.68 4.45 -11.00
C ILE A 169 18.35 3.86 -9.64
N ASN A 170 17.24 4.30 -9.07
CA ASN A 170 16.73 3.84 -7.80
C ASN A 170 15.44 3.04 -8.04
N ILE A 171 15.48 1.74 -7.73
CA ILE A 171 14.34 0.83 -7.88
C ILE A 171 13.65 0.61 -6.52
N ASN A 172 12.31 0.62 -6.49
CA ASN A 172 11.55 0.76 -5.25
C ASN A 172 10.34 -0.17 -5.20
N ALA A 173 10.05 -0.66 -4.00
CA ALA A 173 8.74 -1.11 -3.58
C ALA A 173 8.30 -0.25 -2.39
N SER A 174 8.05 1.04 -2.64
CA SER A 174 7.67 1.99 -1.60
C SER A 174 6.16 1.99 -1.40
N PRO A 175 5.65 1.51 -0.24
CA PRO A 175 4.23 1.39 0.00
C PRO A 175 3.59 2.76 0.18
N TYR A 176 2.36 2.89 -0.24
CA TYR A 176 1.50 4.04 -0.11
C TYR A 176 1.18 4.34 1.36
N HIS A 177 1.16 5.63 1.67
CA HIS A 177 0.26 6.20 2.65
C HIS A 177 -0.11 7.60 2.13
N MET A 178 -1.17 8.16 2.68
CA MET A 178 -1.71 9.46 2.32
C MET A 178 -0.61 10.54 2.28
N GLY A 179 -0.47 11.24 1.15
CA GLY A 179 0.53 12.28 0.92
C GLY A 179 1.96 11.82 0.63
N LYS A 180 2.26 10.51 0.63
CA LYS A 180 3.63 9.99 0.48
C LYS A 180 4.25 10.29 -0.88
N ALA A 181 3.45 10.31 -1.96
CA ALA A 181 3.96 10.60 -3.31
C ALA A 181 4.67 11.95 -3.37
N LEU A 182 4.04 13.01 -2.87
CA LEU A 182 4.62 14.36 -2.81
C LEU A 182 5.84 14.43 -1.88
N PHE A 183 5.80 13.69 -0.76
CA PHE A 183 6.93 13.63 0.16
C PHE A 183 8.16 12.99 -0.50
N ARG A 184 7.98 11.89 -1.25
CA ARG A 184 9.06 11.24 -2.01
C ARG A 184 9.66 12.16 -3.05
N GLU A 185 8.84 12.89 -3.81
CA GLU A 185 9.33 13.86 -4.79
C GLU A 185 10.22 14.91 -4.15
N LYS A 186 9.78 15.53 -3.04
CA LYS A 186 10.58 16.53 -2.31
C LYS A 186 11.89 15.96 -1.80
N LEU A 187 11.86 14.76 -1.22
CA LEU A 187 13.06 14.08 -0.74
C LEU A 187 14.05 13.85 -1.88
N VAL A 188 13.59 13.29 -3.00
CA VAL A 188 14.44 12.94 -4.14
C VAL A 188 14.95 14.19 -4.87
N ILE A 189 14.20 15.29 -4.90
CA ILE A 189 14.71 16.60 -5.38
C ILE A 189 15.93 17.03 -4.55
N GLY A 190 15.83 16.98 -3.22
CA GLY A 190 16.97 17.27 -2.34
C GLY A 190 18.16 16.35 -2.61
N ARG A 191 17.92 15.04 -2.74
CA ARG A 191 18.97 14.07 -3.08
C ARG A 191 19.64 14.36 -4.42
N SER A 192 18.87 14.74 -5.46
CA SER A 192 19.40 15.06 -6.78
C SER A 192 20.36 16.25 -6.72
N LEU A 193 19.92 17.34 -6.08
CA LEU A 193 20.72 18.56 -5.92
C LEU A 193 22.03 18.29 -5.16
N GLU A 194 21.98 17.48 -4.10
CA GLU A 194 23.17 17.15 -3.31
C GLU A 194 24.15 16.22 -4.02
N CYS A 195 23.63 15.33 -4.88
CA CYS A 195 24.45 14.45 -5.70
C CYS A 195 25.00 15.16 -6.95
N GLY A 196 24.31 16.21 -7.43
CA GLY A 196 24.55 16.80 -8.74
C GLY A 196 24.42 15.75 -9.85
N ALA A 197 23.39 14.91 -9.74
CA ALA A 197 23.13 13.77 -10.63
C ALA A 197 21.63 13.58 -10.79
N ALA A 198 21.18 13.24 -12.00
CA ALA A 198 19.77 12.92 -12.25
C ALA A 198 19.37 11.65 -11.50
N ILE A 199 18.12 11.58 -11.02
CA ILE A 199 17.59 10.42 -10.31
C ILE A 199 16.39 9.86 -11.07
N VAL A 200 16.47 8.58 -11.41
CA VAL A 200 15.40 7.78 -12.01
C VAL A 200 14.80 6.92 -10.91
N TYR A 201 13.62 7.32 -10.42
CA TYR A 201 12.90 6.67 -9.34
C TYR A 201 11.79 5.76 -9.89
N THR A 202 12.06 4.46 -9.95
CA THR A 202 11.09 3.46 -10.45
C THR A 202 10.43 2.73 -9.30
N ASN A 203 9.12 2.83 -9.17
CA ASN A 203 8.36 2.24 -8.07
C ASN A 203 7.34 1.21 -8.55
N MET A 204 7.08 0.22 -7.70
CA MET A 204 6.02 -0.77 -7.87
C MET A 204 4.63 -0.14 -7.84
N ILE A 205 3.65 -0.75 -8.52
CA ILE A 205 2.23 -0.52 -8.24
C ILE A 205 1.53 -1.81 -7.79
N GLY A 206 0.37 -1.69 -7.16
CA GLY A 206 -0.52 -2.81 -6.87
C GLY A 206 -0.79 -3.03 -5.39
N GLY A 207 -1.83 -3.77 -5.07
CA GLY A 207 -2.11 -4.27 -3.72
C GLY A 207 -1.35 -5.56 -3.43
N GLN A 208 -0.84 -5.68 -2.21
CA GLN A 208 -0.30 -6.91 -1.63
C GLN A 208 -0.70 -6.94 -0.13
N ASP A 209 -1.64 -7.83 0.20
CA ASP A 209 -2.23 -7.95 1.53
C ASP A 209 -2.72 -6.58 2.07
N GLU A 210 -2.11 -6.06 3.12
CA GLU A 210 -2.47 -4.77 3.72
C GLU A 210 -1.85 -3.57 2.99
N LEU A 211 -0.82 -3.79 2.17
CA LEU A 211 -0.08 -2.73 1.51
C LEU A 211 -0.64 -2.44 0.12
N VAL A 212 -0.59 -1.17 -0.25
CA VAL A 212 -0.79 -0.72 -1.63
C VAL A 212 0.49 -0.02 -2.07
N PHE A 213 0.97 -0.30 -3.27
CA PHE A 213 2.02 0.45 -3.94
C PHE A 213 1.36 1.35 -4.99
N ASP A 214 1.65 2.64 -4.90
CA ASP A 214 1.00 3.68 -5.69
C ASP A 214 1.70 3.93 -7.03
N GLY A 215 2.88 3.35 -7.27
CA GLY A 215 3.71 3.66 -8.42
C GLY A 215 4.20 5.07 -8.32
N SER A 216 3.63 5.94 -9.17
CA SER A 216 4.06 7.33 -9.30
C SER A 216 5.57 7.42 -9.54
N SER A 217 6.12 6.55 -10.41
CA SER A 217 7.54 6.58 -10.80
C SER A 217 7.89 7.92 -11.43
N PHE A 218 9.08 8.47 -11.19
CA PHE A 218 9.43 9.79 -11.70
C PHE A 218 10.93 9.94 -11.98
N VAL A 219 11.28 11.00 -12.70
CA VAL A 219 12.66 11.40 -12.95
C VAL A 219 12.89 12.84 -12.53
N ILE A 220 13.91 13.07 -11.72
CA ILE A 220 14.43 14.40 -11.39
C ILE A 220 15.75 14.59 -12.15
N ASP A 221 15.90 15.69 -12.90
CA ASP A 221 17.17 16.01 -13.56
C ASP A 221 18.24 16.48 -12.56
N GLY A 222 19.47 16.66 -13.05
CA GLY A 222 20.62 17.09 -12.23
C GLY A 222 20.50 18.52 -11.67
N GLU A 223 19.51 19.31 -12.13
CA GLU A 223 19.19 20.62 -11.57
C GLU A 223 18.01 20.56 -10.57
N GLY A 224 17.54 19.37 -10.22
CA GLY A 224 16.46 19.18 -9.25
C GLY A 224 15.05 19.39 -9.80
N ARG A 225 14.85 19.40 -11.13
CA ARG A 225 13.53 19.60 -11.75
C ARG A 225 12.88 18.26 -12.12
N LEU A 226 11.57 18.18 -11.95
CA LEU A 226 10.78 17.01 -12.35
C LEU A 226 10.69 16.91 -13.89
N SER A 227 11.40 15.96 -14.48
CA SER A 227 11.48 15.75 -15.92
C SER A 227 10.41 14.80 -16.46
N ALA A 228 9.97 13.82 -15.66
CA ALA A 228 8.90 12.89 -16.05
C ALA A 228 8.23 12.29 -14.81
N LYS A 229 6.96 11.90 -14.94
CA LYS A 229 6.20 11.24 -13.89
C LYS A 229 5.16 10.27 -14.48
N GLY A 230 5.10 9.06 -13.94
CA GLY A 230 4.13 8.02 -14.26
C GLY A 230 2.80 8.24 -13.54
N LYS A 231 1.77 7.55 -14.00
CA LYS A 231 0.44 7.61 -13.35
C LYS A 231 0.50 7.01 -11.94
N GLN A 232 -0.25 7.57 -11.01
CA GLN A 232 -0.46 6.93 -9.71
C GLN A 232 -1.54 5.84 -9.84
N PHE A 233 -1.37 4.73 -9.12
CA PHE A 233 -2.30 3.59 -9.04
C PHE A 233 -2.61 2.89 -10.39
N LYS A 234 -1.72 2.99 -11.39
CA LYS A 234 -1.87 2.33 -12.70
C LYS A 234 -0.53 1.83 -13.22
N GLU A 235 -0.50 0.68 -13.87
CA GLU A 235 0.71 0.27 -14.61
C GLU A 235 1.04 1.29 -15.71
N ASP A 236 2.33 1.56 -15.88
CA ASP A 236 2.81 2.53 -16.87
C ASP A 236 4.23 2.21 -17.34
N LEU A 237 4.60 2.72 -18.52
CA LEU A 237 5.98 2.66 -19.02
C LEU A 237 6.40 4.08 -19.39
N VAL A 238 7.14 4.73 -18.49
CA VAL A 238 7.56 6.12 -18.65
C VAL A 238 8.87 6.15 -19.41
N ILE A 239 8.89 6.82 -20.57
CA ILE A 239 10.09 6.99 -21.40
C ILE A 239 10.56 8.44 -21.29
N VAL A 240 11.83 8.64 -20.94
CA VAL A 240 12.41 9.98 -20.82
C VAL A 240 13.85 9.98 -21.33
N ASP A 241 14.24 11.08 -21.96
CA ASP A 241 15.64 11.32 -22.27
C ASP A 241 16.25 12.18 -21.16
N ILE A 242 17.44 11.80 -20.70
CA ILE A 242 18.22 12.53 -19.69
C ILE A 242 19.49 13.01 -20.36
N ASP A 243 19.72 14.32 -20.30
CA ASP A 243 20.96 14.93 -20.77
C ASP A 243 22.01 14.89 -19.66
N VAL A 244 23.23 14.47 -20.01
CA VAL A 244 24.37 14.37 -19.10
C VAL A 244 25.61 14.97 -19.75
N GLN A 245 26.61 15.34 -18.96
CA GLN A 245 27.84 15.93 -19.49
C GLN A 245 28.65 14.86 -20.24
N GLY A 246 28.78 13.67 -19.66
CA GLY A 246 29.54 12.54 -20.21
C GLY A 246 31.05 12.68 -20.06
N GLU A 247 31.51 13.60 -19.20
CA GLU A 247 32.92 13.88 -18.92
C GLU A 247 33.35 13.30 -17.58
N GLU A 248 34.52 12.67 -17.52
CA GLU A 248 34.97 12.05 -16.28
C GLU A 248 35.25 13.08 -15.16
N LYS A 249 34.37 13.16 -14.16
CA LYS A 249 34.63 13.92 -12.92
C LYS A 249 35.97 13.49 -12.31
N LYS A 250 36.96 14.40 -12.32
CA LYS A 250 38.25 14.18 -11.65
C LYS A 250 38.06 14.07 -10.15
N LEU A 251 38.64 13.05 -9.52
CA LEU A 251 38.68 12.92 -8.07
C LEU A 251 39.57 14.02 -7.45
N THR A 252 38.94 15.11 -7.02
CA THR A 252 39.62 16.19 -6.29
C THR A 252 39.96 15.75 -4.86
N PRO A 253 40.93 16.41 -4.17
CA PRO A 253 41.22 16.13 -2.76
C PRO A 253 40.01 16.25 -1.84
N SER A 254 39.09 17.18 -2.13
CA SER A 254 37.84 17.35 -1.38
C SER A 254 36.93 16.13 -1.51
N ILE A 255 36.70 15.65 -2.74
CA ILE A 255 35.90 14.44 -3.01
C ILE A 255 36.52 13.23 -2.32
N ARG A 256 37.85 13.08 -2.36
CA ARG A 256 38.54 11.97 -1.67
C ARG A 256 38.34 12.02 -0.15
N LYS A 257 38.37 13.22 0.45
CA LYS A 257 38.13 13.41 1.88
C LYS A 257 36.68 13.08 2.23
N GLU A 258 35.73 13.53 1.43
CA GLU A 258 34.30 13.24 1.63
C GLU A 258 34.00 11.74 1.53
N LEU A 259 34.53 11.06 0.51
CA LEU A 259 34.41 9.60 0.37
C LEU A 259 34.99 8.85 1.59
N LYS A 260 36.16 9.26 2.08
CA LYS A 260 36.76 8.68 3.29
C LYS A 260 35.90 8.87 4.54
N ASN A 261 35.13 9.96 4.62
CA ASN A 261 34.24 10.23 5.76
C ASN A 261 32.94 9.42 5.70
N ILE A 262 32.51 9.01 4.51
CA ILE A 262 31.29 8.22 4.32
C ILE A 262 31.58 6.73 4.46
N LEU A 263 32.67 6.26 3.86
CA LEU A 263 33.03 4.84 3.85
C LEU A 263 33.53 4.40 5.24
N ARG A 264 32.98 3.29 5.75
CA ARG A 264 33.27 2.78 7.11
C ARG A 264 34.32 1.66 7.16
N GLY A 265 35.09 1.48 6.08
CA GLY A 265 36.09 0.42 5.94
C GLY A 265 35.48 -0.90 5.46
N GLY A 266 36.19 -1.63 4.59
CA GLY A 266 35.72 -2.89 3.98
C GLY A 266 34.72 -2.71 2.82
N GLU A 267 34.32 -1.48 2.53
CA GLU A 267 33.46 -1.13 1.40
C GLU A 267 34.28 -0.80 0.16
N VAL A 268 33.79 -1.19 -1.02
CA VAL A 268 34.54 -1.09 -2.28
C VAL A 268 33.76 -0.27 -3.29
N ILE A 269 34.42 0.71 -3.89
CA ILE A 269 33.92 1.44 -5.06
C ILE A 269 34.54 0.80 -6.30
N GLU A 270 33.70 0.41 -7.26
CA GLU A 270 34.13 -0.25 -8.49
C GLU A 270 33.59 0.48 -9.71
N LYS A 271 34.38 0.51 -10.78
CA LYS A 271 33.94 0.99 -12.08
C LYS A 271 33.76 -0.21 -13.00
N ILE A 272 32.55 -0.40 -13.51
CA ILE A 272 32.20 -1.57 -14.33
C ILE A 272 31.75 -1.07 -15.69
N THR A 273 32.33 -1.60 -16.76
CA THR A 273 31.91 -1.25 -18.13
C THR A 273 30.72 -2.10 -18.53
N VAL A 274 29.63 -1.46 -18.95
CA VAL A 274 28.43 -2.12 -19.46
C VAL A 274 28.37 -1.90 -20.96
N PRO A 275 28.47 -2.95 -21.79
CA PRO A 275 28.34 -2.82 -23.22
C PRO A 275 26.98 -2.22 -23.60
N LEU A 276 27.00 -1.12 -24.36
CA LEU A 276 25.80 -0.51 -24.90
C LEU A 276 25.77 -0.72 -26.41
N THR A 277 24.63 -1.18 -26.93
CA THR A 277 24.33 -1.14 -28.37
C THR A 277 23.66 0.20 -28.67
N PRO A 278 24.30 1.15 -29.38
CA PRO A 278 23.73 2.49 -29.56
C PRO A 278 22.45 2.47 -30.41
N GLY A 279 21.38 3.09 -29.92
CA GLY A 279 20.15 3.28 -30.70
C GLY A 279 20.28 4.36 -31.79
N LYS A 280 19.86 4.05 -33.03
CA LYS A 280 19.74 5.02 -34.14
C LYS A 280 18.54 5.98 -33.94
N LYS A 281 18.64 7.21 -34.49
CA LYS A 281 17.64 8.33 -34.54
C LYS A 281 16.33 8.08 -33.78
N ARG A 282 16.12 8.87 -32.72
CA ARG A 282 15.09 8.65 -31.70
C ARG A 282 13.82 9.47 -32.00
N PRO A 283 12.61 8.87 -31.97
CA PRO A 283 11.36 9.63 -31.86
C PRO A 283 11.33 10.41 -30.53
N VAL A 284 10.68 11.57 -30.52
CA VAL A 284 10.54 12.41 -29.31
C VAL A 284 9.84 11.62 -28.21
N ALA A 285 10.41 11.64 -26.99
CA ALA A 285 9.77 11.05 -25.82
C ALA A 285 8.49 11.84 -25.47
N LEU A 286 7.36 11.14 -25.35
CA LEU A 286 6.10 11.76 -24.94
C LEU A 286 6.12 12.04 -23.44
N MET A 287 6.47 13.27 -23.06
CA MET A 287 6.26 13.76 -21.70
C MET A 287 4.76 14.04 -21.50
N LYS A 288 4.13 13.34 -20.55
CA LYS A 288 2.84 13.76 -20.02
C LYS A 288 3.09 14.55 -18.74
N LYS A 289 2.59 15.79 -18.70
CA LYS A 289 2.53 16.53 -17.43
C LYS A 289 1.63 15.73 -16.47
N PRO A 290 2.12 15.40 -15.27
CA PRO A 290 1.31 14.67 -14.31
C PRO A 290 0.13 15.51 -13.85
N LYS A 291 -1.04 14.88 -13.70
CA LYS A 291 -2.19 15.50 -13.04
C LYS A 291 -2.05 15.29 -11.54
N THR A 292 -2.10 16.38 -10.77
CA THR A 292 -2.16 16.31 -9.31
C THR A 292 -3.54 15.79 -8.88
N MET A 293 -3.55 14.81 -7.97
CA MET A 293 -4.77 14.29 -7.34
C MET A 293 -5.06 15.08 -6.06
N SER A 294 -6.33 15.19 -5.69
CA SER A 294 -6.68 15.58 -4.31
C SER A 294 -6.37 14.43 -3.35
N LEU A 295 -6.37 14.73 -2.05
CA LEU A 295 -6.13 13.74 -1.01
C LEU A 295 -7.17 12.61 -1.04
N GLU A 296 -8.44 12.97 -1.24
CA GLU A 296 -9.57 12.06 -1.32
C GLU A 296 -9.47 11.17 -2.57
N GLU A 297 -9.09 11.75 -3.71
CA GLU A 297 -8.85 10.98 -4.94
C GLU A 297 -7.68 10.00 -4.77
N GLU A 298 -6.62 10.41 -4.09
CA GLU A 298 -5.48 9.55 -3.78
C GLU A 298 -5.87 8.37 -2.88
N VAL A 299 -6.53 8.64 -1.75
CA VAL A 299 -6.99 7.60 -0.81
C VAL A 299 -8.00 6.66 -1.48
N TYR A 300 -9.00 7.20 -2.18
CA TYR A 300 -10.02 6.38 -2.84
C TYR A 300 -9.41 5.41 -3.85
N ASN A 301 -8.48 5.87 -4.69
CA ASN A 301 -7.81 5.00 -5.67
C ASN A 301 -6.92 3.94 -5.01
N ALA A 302 -6.31 4.23 -3.86
CA ALA A 302 -5.58 3.22 -3.10
C ALA A 302 -6.54 2.13 -2.58
N LEU A 303 -7.71 2.52 -2.07
CA LEU A 303 -8.73 1.57 -1.61
C LEU A 303 -9.24 0.69 -2.76
N VAL A 304 -9.55 1.28 -3.90
CA VAL A 304 -9.99 0.55 -5.11
C VAL A 304 -8.92 -0.44 -5.57
N LEU A 305 -7.65 -0.01 -5.68
CA LEU A 305 -6.55 -0.87 -6.13
C LEU A 305 -6.28 -2.02 -5.15
N GLY A 306 -6.27 -1.73 -3.84
CA GLY A 306 -6.08 -2.75 -2.81
C GLY A 306 -7.20 -3.78 -2.81
N THR A 307 -8.47 -3.35 -2.92
CA THR A 307 -9.62 -4.27 -3.01
C THR A 307 -9.58 -5.10 -4.28
N HIS A 308 -9.32 -4.49 -5.44
CA HIS A 308 -9.21 -5.22 -6.70
C HIS A 308 -8.14 -6.30 -6.62
N ASP A 309 -6.93 -5.94 -6.19
CA ASP A 309 -5.80 -6.86 -6.20
C ASP A 309 -5.95 -7.95 -5.15
N TYR A 310 -6.48 -7.65 -3.95
CA TYR A 310 -6.73 -8.68 -2.95
C TYR A 310 -7.71 -9.75 -3.46
N VAL A 311 -8.80 -9.33 -4.12
CA VAL A 311 -9.80 -10.24 -4.69
C VAL A 311 -9.21 -11.04 -5.85
N ARG A 312 -8.63 -10.36 -6.85
CA ARG A 312 -8.19 -11.01 -8.09
C ARG A 312 -6.92 -11.85 -7.93
N LYS A 313 -5.93 -11.40 -7.15
CA LYS A 313 -4.68 -12.17 -6.94
C LYS A 313 -4.91 -13.44 -6.12
N ASN A 314 -5.95 -13.48 -5.29
CA ASN A 314 -6.36 -14.68 -4.55
C ASN A 314 -7.38 -15.55 -5.31
N GLY A 315 -7.72 -15.21 -6.56
CA GLY A 315 -8.60 -16.01 -7.41
C GLY A 315 -10.10 -15.88 -7.14
N PHE A 316 -10.52 -14.94 -6.29
CA PHE A 316 -11.94 -14.65 -6.08
C PHE A 316 -12.56 -13.98 -7.31
N THR A 317 -13.78 -14.37 -7.63
CA THR A 317 -14.53 -13.85 -8.79
C THR A 317 -15.45 -12.69 -8.40
N GLY A 318 -15.95 -12.67 -7.16
CA GLY A 318 -16.83 -11.62 -6.63
C GLY A 318 -16.80 -11.51 -5.11
N VAL A 319 -17.59 -10.57 -4.59
CA VAL A 319 -17.64 -10.21 -3.16
C VAL A 319 -19.07 -10.16 -2.63
N VAL A 320 -19.23 -10.41 -1.34
CA VAL A 320 -20.48 -10.22 -0.62
C VAL A 320 -20.32 -9.20 0.50
N ILE A 321 -21.29 -8.30 0.64
CA ILE A 321 -21.23 -7.15 1.55
C ILE A 321 -22.56 -7.03 2.32
N GLY A 322 -22.49 -6.87 3.63
CA GLY A 322 -23.64 -6.46 4.41
C GLY A 322 -23.94 -4.98 4.18
N MET A 323 -25.07 -4.66 3.54
CA MET A 323 -25.50 -3.29 3.27
C MET A 323 -26.45 -2.86 4.37
N SER A 324 -26.01 -2.05 5.33
CA SER A 324 -26.82 -1.69 6.50
C SER A 324 -27.71 -0.46 6.28
N GLY A 325 -27.49 0.29 5.19
CA GLY A 325 -28.03 1.63 5.06
C GLY A 325 -27.17 2.70 5.75
N GLY A 326 -26.02 2.32 6.33
CA GLY A 326 -25.03 3.25 6.91
C GLY A 326 -23.89 3.62 5.96
N VAL A 327 -23.25 4.76 6.21
CA VAL A 327 -22.21 5.37 5.36
C VAL A 327 -21.02 4.44 5.09
N ASP A 328 -20.59 3.63 6.07
CA ASP A 328 -19.42 2.76 5.92
C ASP A 328 -19.68 1.65 4.91
N SER A 329 -20.83 0.97 5.04
CA SER A 329 -21.26 -0.04 4.08
C SER A 329 -21.46 0.56 2.69
N GLY A 330 -22.00 1.79 2.60
CA GLY A 330 -22.16 2.51 1.34
C GLY A 330 -20.84 2.86 0.67
N LEU A 331 -19.83 3.29 1.43
CA LEU A 331 -18.49 3.52 0.89
C LEU A 331 -17.86 2.22 0.39
N VAL A 332 -17.93 1.14 1.18
CA VAL A 332 -17.34 -0.15 0.83
C VAL A 332 -17.99 -0.76 -0.41
N SER A 333 -19.32 -0.74 -0.55
CA SER A 333 -19.99 -1.21 -1.77
C SER A 333 -19.63 -0.36 -2.98
N THR A 334 -19.50 0.96 -2.82
CA THR A 334 -19.07 1.83 -3.92
C THR A 334 -17.65 1.51 -4.37
N ILE A 335 -16.72 1.33 -3.43
CA ILE A 335 -15.33 0.92 -3.73
C ILE A 335 -15.31 -0.45 -4.41
N ALA A 336 -16.09 -1.42 -3.92
CA ALA A 336 -16.16 -2.76 -4.49
C ALA A 336 -16.65 -2.74 -5.94
N VAL A 337 -17.63 -1.91 -6.27
CA VAL A 337 -18.14 -1.75 -7.64
C VAL A 337 -17.07 -1.11 -8.54
N ASP A 338 -16.41 -0.05 -8.09
CA ASP A 338 -15.34 0.59 -8.85
C ASP A 338 -14.11 -0.34 -9.03
N ALA A 339 -13.87 -1.25 -8.08
CA ALA A 339 -12.80 -2.23 -8.14
C ALA A 339 -13.12 -3.43 -9.06
N LEU A 340 -14.33 -3.98 -8.98
CA LEU A 340 -14.63 -5.31 -9.53
C LEU A 340 -15.68 -5.31 -10.64
N GLY A 341 -16.41 -4.22 -10.82
CA GLY A 341 -17.64 -4.20 -11.63
C GLY A 341 -18.85 -4.64 -10.82
N LYS A 342 -20.00 -4.02 -11.08
CA LYS A 342 -21.25 -4.25 -10.33
C LYS A 342 -21.75 -5.69 -10.39
N GLU A 343 -21.44 -6.41 -11.46
CA GLU A 343 -21.78 -7.81 -11.67
C GLU A 343 -21.07 -8.78 -10.72
N ASN A 344 -19.99 -8.33 -10.07
CA ASN A 344 -19.18 -9.11 -9.14
C ASN A 344 -19.39 -8.68 -7.68
N VAL A 345 -20.40 -7.86 -7.40
CA VAL A 345 -20.70 -7.34 -6.06
C VAL A 345 -22.12 -7.75 -5.68
N HIS A 346 -22.27 -8.41 -4.52
CA HIS A 346 -23.54 -8.91 -4.03
C HIS A 346 -23.85 -8.30 -2.66
N GLY A 347 -24.95 -7.57 -2.55
CA GLY A 347 -25.39 -6.95 -1.31
C GLY A 347 -26.35 -7.84 -0.52
N LEU A 348 -26.20 -7.90 0.81
CA LEU A 348 -27.20 -8.48 1.70
C LEU A 348 -27.75 -7.40 2.64
N PHE A 349 -29.06 -7.17 2.60
CA PHE A 349 -29.78 -6.41 3.63
C PHE A 349 -30.31 -7.39 4.68
N MET A 350 -29.91 -7.23 5.94
CA MET A 350 -30.20 -8.20 7.01
C MET A 350 -30.96 -7.55 8.18
N PRO A 351 -32.24 -7.20 7.99
CA PRO A 351 -33.01 -6.43 8.96
C PRO A 351 -33.33 -7.26 10.21
N SER A 352 -33.38 -6.58 11.35
CA SER A 352 -33.96 -7.09 12.59
C SER A 352 -35.24 -6.32 12.92
N ARG A 353 -35.87 -6.63 14.06
CA ARG A 353 -37.04 -5.90 14.56
C ARG A 353 -36.77 -4.43 14.91
N TYR A 354 -35.50 -4.04 15.04
CA TYR A 354 -35.08 -2.67 15.36
C TYR A 354 -34.68 -1.87 14.12
N THR A 355 -34.60 -2.52 12.96
CA THR A 355 -34.18 -1.87 11.71
C THR A 355 -35.22 -0.87 11.25
N SER A 356 -34.78 0.37 10.97
CA SER A 356 -35.67 1.44 10.55
C SER A 356 -36.07 1.34 9.08
N GLY A 357 -37.21 1.95 8.72
CA GLY A 357 -37.61 2.10 7.32
C GLY A 357 -36.62 2.96 6.52
N GLU A 358 -35.97 3.93 7.15
CA GLU A 358 -34.93 4.76 6.53
C GLU A 358 -33.70 3.93 6.14
N SER A 359 -33.27 3.00 6.99
CA SER A 359 -32.16 2.08 6.69
C SER A 359 -32.48 1.15 5.52
N TYR A 360 -33.74 0.69 5.39
CA TYR A 360 -34.20 -0.04 4.21
C TYR A 360 -34.13 0.82 2.95
N GLU A 361 -34.71 2.02 2.96
CA GLU A 361 -34.68 2.94 1.82
C GLU A 361 -33.27 3.30 1.39
N ASP A 362 -32.37 3.57 2.35
CA ASP A 362 -30.98 3.92 2.08
C ASP A 362 -30.20 2.74 1.48
N ALA A 363 -30.35 1.53 2.03
CA ALA A 363 -29.67 0.34 1.52
C ALA A 363 -30.12 0.00 0.09
N HIS A 364 -31.44 -0.04 -0.14
CA HIS A 364 -32.00 -0.35 -1.46
C HIS A 364 -31.77 0.76 -2.48
N GLY A 365 -31.91 2.03 -2.06
CA GLY A 365 -31.61 3.19 -2.91
C GLY A 365 -30.14 3.23 -3.31
N HIS A 366 -29.23 2.96 -2.38
CA HIS A 366 -27.80 2.87 -2.68
C HIS A 366 -27.47 1.73 -3.64
N ALA A 367 -28.00 0.52 -3.40
CA ALA A 367 -27.83 -0.62 -4.30
C ALA A 367 -28.35 -0.31 -5.72
N GLY A 368 -29.53 0.32 -5.81
CA GLY A 368 -30.10 0.79 -7.09
C GLY A 368 -29.21 1.81 -7.80
N ASN A 369 -28.63 2.77 -7.09
CA ASN A 369 -27.72 3.76 -7.66
C ASN A 369 -26.43 3.16 -8.24
N LEU A 370 -25.93 2.10 -7.62
CA LEU A 370 -24.78 1.32 -8.07
C LEU A 370 -25.13 0.28 -9.14
N GLY A 371 -26.39 -0.12 -9.24
CA GLY A 371 -26.85 -1.21 -10.10
C GLY A 371 -26.42 -2.59 -9.59
N VAL A 372 -26.32 -2.73 -8.26
CA VAL A 372 -25.93 -3.96 -7.57
C VAL A 372 -27.18 -4.70 -7.11
N GLU A 373 -27.17 -6.04 -7.20
CA GLU A 373 -28.21 -6.88 -6.63
C GLU A 373 -28.13 -6.85 -5.10
N ILE A 374 -29.28 -6.67 -4.46
CA ILE A 374 -29.42 -6.73 -3.00
C ILE A 374 -30.45 -7.79 -2.63
N LEU A 375 -30.05 -8.71 -1.75
CA LEU A 375 -30.93 -9.76 -1.22
C LEU A 375 -31.33 -9.42 0.22
N GLU A 376 -32.60 -9.61 0.55
CA GLU A 376 -33.10 -9.40 1.90
C GLU A 376 -33.13 -10.72 2.68
N ILE A 377 -32.43 -10.77 3.81
CA ILE A 377 -32.36 -11.93 4.70
C ILE A 377 -32.66 -11.48 6.14
N PRO A 378 -33.95 -11.41 6.55
CA PRO A 378 -34.32 -10.99 7.90
C PRO A 378 -33.77 -11.93 8.97
N ILE A 379 -33.22 -11.37 10.05
CA ILE A 379 -32.55 -12.16 11.11
C ILE A 379 -33.45 -12.44 12.32
N ASP A 380 -34.65 -11.88 12.38
CA ASP A 380 -35.49 -11.87 13.59
C ASP A 380 -35.89 -13.28 14.06
N SER A 381 -36.16 -14.22 13.14
CA SER A 381 -36.50 -15.61 13.50
C SER A 381 -35.33 -16.34 14.17
N VAL A 382 -34.12 -16.15 13.64
CA VAL A 382 -32.88 -16.71 14.21
C VAL A 382 -32.59 -16.06 15.56
N PHE A 383 -32.72 -14.74 15.65
CA PHE A 383 -32.51 -14.00 16.89
C PHE A 383 -33.47 -14.44 17.99
N LYS A 384 -34.78 -14.57 17.70
CA LYS A 384 -35.78 -15.14 18.62
C LYS A 384 -35.41 -16.53 19.09
N SER A 385 -34.86 -17.35 18.20
CA SER A 385 -34.43 -18.71 18.53
C SER A 385 -33.27 -18.70 19.53
N TYR A 386 -32.27 -17.85 19.34
CA TYR A 386 -31.18 -17.65 20.31
C TYR A 386 -31.70 -17.19 21.68
N LEU A 387 -32.57 -16.17 21.70
CA LEU A 387 -33.15 -15.67 22.95
C LEU A 387 -33.94 -16.77 23.68
N LYS A 388 -34.71 -17.59 22.96
CA LYS A 388 -35.45 -18.71 23.55
C LYS A 388 -34.52 -19.77 24.14
N ILE A 389 -33.44 -20.12 23.45
CA ILE A 389 -32.45 -21.12 23.91
C ILE A 389 -31.76 -20.63 25.18
N LEU A 390 -31.40 -19.34 25.25
CA LEU A 390 -30.65 -18.76 26.35
C LEU A 390 -31.53 -18.26 27.51
N ALA A 391 -32.86 -18.19 27.34
CA ALA A 391 -33.79 -17.59 28.28
C ALA A 391 -33.61 -18.08 29.73
N LYS A 392 -33.52 -19.41 29.93
CA LYS A 392 -33.33 -19.99 31.26
C LYS A 392 -31.97 -19.62 31.87
N ASN A 393 -30.94 -19.50 31.05
CA ASN A 393 -29.59 -19.17 31.51
C ASN A 393 -29.45 -17.68 31.84
N PHE A 394 -30.24 -16.82 31.22
CA PHE A 394 -30.22 -15.36 31.43
C PHE A 394 -31.35 -14.88 32.37
N GLU A 395 -32.05 -15.80 33.04
CA GLU A 395 -33.14 -15.46 33.95
C GLU A 395 -32.68 -14.48 35.04
N GLY A 396 -33.46 -13.40 35.23
CA GLY A 396 -33.15 -12.34 36.20
C GLY A 396 -32.06 -11.35 35.76
N ARG A 397 -31.59 -11.40 34.51
CA ARG A 397 -30.69 -10.40 33.91
C ARG A 397 -31.44 -9.53 32.91
N GLU A 398 -31.17 -8.23 32.93
CA GLU A 398 -31.67 -7.29 31.91
C GLU A 398 -30.88 -7.46 30.60
N ALA A 399 -31.51 -7.13 29.47
CA ALA A 399 -30.85 -7.17 28.18
C ALA A 399 -29.73 -6.12 28.11
N ASP A 400 -28.59 -6.50 27.57
CA ASP A 400 -27.40 -5.66 27.47
C ASP A 400 -26.67 -5.86 26.13
N ILE A 401 -25.37 -5.56 26.10
CA ILE A 401 -24.51 -5.75 24.92
C ILE A 401 -24.52 -7.20 24.39
N THR A 402 -24.96 -8.16 25.19
CA THR A 402 -25.08 -9.57 24.84
C THR A 402 -26.09 -9.77 23.70
N GLU A 403 -27.32 -9.26 23.85
CA GLU A 403 -28.38 -9.35 22.85
C GLU A 403 -28.04 -8.58 21.57
N GLU A 404 -27.37 -7.43 21.72
CA GLU A 404 -26.86 -6.64 20.60
C GLU A 404 -25.82 -7.45 19.79
N ASN A 405 -24.84 -8.04 20.48
CA ASN A 405 -23.80 -8.86 19.87
C ASN A 405 -24.34 -10.13 19.20
N LEU A 406 -25.43 -10.73 19.70
CA LEU A 406 -26.06 -11.89 19.06
C LEU A 406 -26.54 -11.54 17.65
N GLN A 407 -27.18 -10.39 17.47
CA GLN A 407 -27.65 -9.94 16.15
C GLN A 407 -26.49 -9.74 15.18
N ALA A 408 -25.39 -9.10 15.62
CA ALA A 408 -24.19 -8.92 14.80
C ALA A 408 -23.59 -10.28 14.36
N ARG A 409 -23.47 -11.25 15.27
CA ARG A 409 -22.96 -12.60 14.97
C ARG A 409 -23.85 -13.39 14.01
N ILE A 410 -25.17 -13.24 14.11
CA ILE A 410 -26.09 -13.86 13.16
C ILE A 410 -25.83 -13.33 11.74
N ARG A 411 -25.67 -12.01 11.59
CA ARG A 411 -25.33 -11.38 10.29
C ARG A 411 -23.98 -11.86 9.76
N GLY A 412 -22.96 -11.94 10.61
CA GLY A 412 -21.66 -12.50 10.26
C GLY A 412 -21.76 -13.93 9.73
N ASN A 413 -22.52 -14.79 10.41
CA ASN A 413 -22.74 -16.18 9.97
C ASN A 413 -23.45 -16.28 8.62
N ILE A 414 -24.43 -15.40 8.36
CA ILE A 414 -25.13 -15.36 7.06
C ILE A 414 -24.16 -14.97 5.95
N LEU A 415 -23.38 -13.90 6.13
CA LEU A 415 -22.37 -13.47 5.14
C LEU A 415 -21.37 -14.59 4.84
N MET A 416 -20.88 -15.26 5.87
CA MET A 416 -19.96 -16.39 5.72
C MET A 416 -20.61 -17.59 5.02
N ALA A 417 -21.90 -17.86 5.25
CA ALA A 417 -22.63 -18.91 4.55
C ALA A 417 -22.73 -18.62 3.04
N PHE A 418 -23.00 -17.37 2.65
CA PHE A 418 -22.97 -16.94 1.25
C PHE A 418 -21.57 -17.08 0.65
N SER A 419 -20.54 -16.62 1.36
CA SER A 419 -19.15 -16.78 0.96
C SER A 419 -18.80 -18.25 0.69
N ASN A 420 -19.18 -19.16 1.59
CA ASN A 420 -18.93 -20.59 1.42
C ASN A 420 -19.72 -21.20 0.27
N LYS A 421 -20.96 -20.75 0.04
CA LYS A 421 -21.83 -21.31 -1.00
C LYS A 421 -21.41 -20.88 -2.41
N PHE A 422 -21.03 -19.61 -2.57
CA PHE A 422 -20.80 -18.99 -3.87
C PHE A 422 -19.32 -18.71 -4.17
N GLY A 423 -18.42 -18.94 -3.20
CA GLY A 423 -17.00 -18.64 -3.35
C GLY A 423 -16.70 -17.14 -3.39
N TRP A 424 -17.58 -16.30 -2.84
CA TRP A 424 -17.38 -14.86 -2.76
C TRP A 424 -16.56 -14.47 -1.54
N LEU A 425 -15.77 -13.41 -1.64
CA LEU A 425 -15.07 -12.85 -0.48
C LEU A 425 -16.01 -11.93 0.31
N VAL A 426 -16.10 -12.12 1.63
CA VAL A 426 -16.81 -11.17 2.50
C VAL A 426 -15.94 -9.94 2.72
N LEU A 427 -16.44 -8.76 2.34
CA LEU A 427 -15.82 -7.48 2.70
C LEU A 427 -16.45 -6.93 3.98
N THR A 428 -15.63 -6.64 4.99
CA THR A 428 -16.11 -6.00 6.22
C THR A 428 -16.09 -4.48 6.08
N THR A 429 -16.94 -3.82 6.86
CA THR A 429 -17.22 -2.38 6.74
C THR A 429 -16.76 -1.56 7.93
N GLY A 430 -16.04 -2.16 8.88
CA GLY A 430 -15.53 -1.44 10.05
C GLY A 430 -14.45 -0.44 9.67
N ASN A 431 -14.60 0.82 10.12
CA ASN A 431 -13.63 1.89 9.86
C ASN A 431 -12.55 1.99 10.96
N LYS A 432 -11.55 2.84 10.75
CA LYS A 432 -10.43 2.99 11.70
C LYS A 432 -10.88 3.46 13.06
N SER A 433 -11.86 4.36 13.14
CA SER A 433 -12.33 4.94 14.39
C SER A 433 -12.99 3.87 15.27
N GLU A 434 -13.88 3.06 14.68
CA GLU A 434 -14.54 1.92 15.32
C GLU A 434 -13.54 0.85 15.77
N MET A 435 -12.63 0.44 14.87
CA MET A 435 -11.60 -0.55 15.19
C MET A 435 -10.63 -0.07 16.26
N SER A 436 -10.34 1.23 16.31
CA SER A 436 -9.45 1.83 17.32
C SER A 436 -10.02 1.65 18.71
N VAL A 437 -11.27 2.03 18.94
CA VAL A 437 -11.89 2.01 20.27
C VAL A 437 -12.65 0.72 20.57
N GLY A 438 -12.58 -0.26 19.65
CA GLY A 438 -13.23 -1.56 19.78
C GLY A 438 -14.75 -1.50 19.72
N TYR A 439 -15.31 -0.51 19.04
CA TYR A 439 -16.74 -0.41 18.75
C TYR A 439 -17.10 -1.38 17.62
N ALA A 440 -16.99 -2.67 17.92
CA ALA A 440 -17.14 -3.78 17.01
C ALA A 440 -17.43 -5.07 17.76
N THR A 441 -18.10 -6.01 17.12
CA THR A 441 -18.44 -7.33 17.64
C THR A 441 -17.55 -8.40 16.99
N LEU A 442 -16.74 -9.08 17.82
CA LEU A 442 -16.01 -10.26 17.35
C LEU A 442 -16.98 -11.30 16.79
N TYR A 443 -16.65 -11.79 15.58
CA TYR A 443 -17.42 -12.73 14.79
C TYR A 443 -18.79 -12.20 14.30
N GLY A 444 -19.03 -10.88 14.44
CA GLY A 444 -20.17 -10.18 13.89
C GLY A 444 -19.79 -9.36 12.67
N ASP A 445 -19.82 -8.03 12.81
CA ASP A 445 -19.34 -7.06 11.82
C ASP A 445 -17.85 -7.23 11.46
N MET A 446 -17.06 -7.84 12.34
CA MET A 446 -15.67 -8.21 12.07
C MET A 446 -15.52 -9.51 11.25
N ALA A 447 -16.60 -10.26 11.00
CA ALA A 447 -16.55 -11.51 10.25
C ALA A 447 -16.41 -11.24 8.75
N GLY A 448 -15.21 -11.43 8.22
CA GLY A 448 -14.98 -11.43 6.77
C GLY A 448 -13.53 -11.68 6.42
N GLY A 449 -13.23 -11.66 5.12
CA GLY A 449 -11.90 -11.96 4.60
C GLY A 449 -11.04 -10.73 4.34
N PHE A 450 -11.64 -9.55 4.16
CA PHE A 450 -10.89 -8.32 3.90
C PHE A 450 -11.64 -7.06 4.39
N ALA A 451 -10.95 -6.19 5.13
CA ALA A 451 -11.48 -4.96 5.69
C ALA A 451 -11.04 -3.74 4.90
N VAL A 452 -11.86 -3.34 3.92
CA VAL A 452 -11.50 -2.31 2.92
C VAL A 452 -11.13 -0.98 3.59
N ILE A 453 -11.90 -0.54 4.58
CA ILE A 453 -11.76 0.78 5.20
C ILE A 453 -11.22 0.74 6.65
N LYS A 454 -10.58 -0.37 7.04
CA LYS A 454 -10.02 -0.58 8.40
C LYS A 454 -9.07 0.53 8.86
N ASP A 455 -8.37 1.17 7.92
CA ASP A 455 -7.42 2.25 8.19
C ASP A 455 -7.93 3.64 7.74
N VAL A 456 -9.23 3.78 7.48
CA VAL A 456 -9.88 5.06 7.13
C VAL A 456 -10.63 5.60 8.36
N PRO A 457 -10.25 6.77 8.93
CA PRO A 457 -11.02 7.39 10.02
C PRO A 457 -12.45 7.76 9.58
N LYS A 458 -13.42 7.75 10.49
CA LYS A 458 -14.83 8.05 10.19
C LYS A 458 -15.00 9.42 9.51
N THR A 459 -14.28 10.43 9.99
CA THR A 459 -14.31 11.77 9.38
C THR A 459 -13.81 11.77 7.92
N LEU A 460 -12.91 10.84 7.56
CA LEU A 460 -12.46 10.65 6.18
C LEU A 460 -13.46 9.80 5.37
N VAL A 461 -14.18 8.86 5.99
CA VAL A 461 -15.26 8.11 5.33
C VAL A 461 -16.28 9.07 4.73
N TYR A 462 -16.78 10.05 5.50
CA TYR A 462 -17.71 11.06 4.99
C TYR A 462 -17.14 11.86 3.81
N LYS A 463 -15.90 12.37 3.93
CA LYS A 463 -15.22 13.12 2.86
C LYS A 463 -15.04 12.31 1.59
N LEU A 464 -14.73 11.01 1.70
CA LEU A 464 -14.58 10.12 0.55
C LEU A 464 -15.93 9.89 -0.15
N CYS A 465 -17.02 9.74 0.61
CA CYS A 465 -18.36 9.59 0.04
C CYS A 465 -18.80 10.85 -0.70
N GLU A 466 -18.62 12.03 -0.08
CA GLU A 466 -18.89 13.34 -0.69
C GLU A 466 -18.08 13.53 -1.97
N TRP A 467 -16.77 13.30 -1.89
CA TRP A 467 -15.87 13.38 -3.04
C TRP A 467 -16.31 12.45 -4.16
N ARG A 468 -16.69 11.21 -3.84
CA ARG A 468 -17.08 10.20 -4.83
C ARG A 468 -18.40 10.54 -5.53
N ASN A 469 -19.38 11.08 -4.79
CA ASN A 469 -20.62 11.62 -5.35
C ASN A 469 -20.35 12.82 -6.26
N MET A 470 -19.54 13.78 -5.80
CA MET A 470 -19.12 14.94 -6.60
C MET A 470 -18.44 14.49 -7.90
N LYS A 471 -17.51 13.52 -7.81
CA LYS A 471 -16.81 12.96 -8.98
C LYS A 471 -17.76 12.28 -9.96
N ALA A 472 -18.83 11.64 -9.47
CA ALA A 472 -19.85 11.00 -10.30
C ALA A 472 -20.78 12.00 -11.00
N GLY A 473 -20.90 13.22 -10.46
CA GLY A 473 -21.94 14.18 -10.86
C GLY A 473 -23.36 13.75 -10.48
N ARG A 474 -23.50 12.76 -9.58
CA ARG A 474 -24.77 12.25 -9.05
C ARG A 474 -24.56 11.59 -7.69
N TYR A 475 -25.63 11.44 -6.91
CA TYR A 475 -25.59 10.70 -5.65
C TYR A 475 -25.52 9.20 -5.92
N LEU A 476 -24.31 8.61 -5.81
CA LEU A 476 -24.14 7.17 -5.74
C LEU A 476 -24.50 6.68 -4.34
N ILE A 477 -23.94 7.36 -3.34
CA ILE A 477 -24.23 7.16 -1.93
C ILE A 477 -25.34 8.16 -1.55
N PRO A 478 -26.54 7.70 -1.13
CA PRO A 478 -27.64 8.57 -0.74
C PRO A 478 -27.23 9.67 0.24
N GLU A 479 -27.73 10.88 0.00
CA GLU A 479 -27.38 12.06 0.82
C GLU A 479 -27.71 11.86 2.30
N ARG A 480 -28.83 11.18 2.61
CA ARG A 480 -29.24 10.85 3.98
C ARG A 480 -28.19 10.06 4.75
N MET A 481 -27.43 9.19 4.09
CA MET A 481 -26.32 8.46 4.73
C MET A 481 -25.19 9.37 5.20
N LEU A 482 -25.05 10.59 4.63
CA LEU A 482 -23.96 11.51 4.94
C LEU A 482 -24.25 12.39 6.15
N TRP A 483 -25.52 12.65 6.47
CA TRP A 483 -25.91 13.54 7.56
C TRP A 483 -26.70 12.88 8.69
N LYS A 484 -27.23 11.66 8.49
CA LYS A 484 -27.89 10.94 9.59
C LYS A 484 -26.89 10.48 10.64
N ASP A 485 -27.32 10.45 11.90
CA ASP A 485 -26.52 9.94 13.01
C ASP A 485 -26.17 8.46 12.75
N PRO A 486 -24.89 8.06 12.89
CA PRO A 486 -24.48 6.68 12.71
C PRO A 486 -25.03 5.79 13.82
N THR A 487 -25.48 4.59 13.43
CA THR A 487 -26.10 3.61 14.31
C THR A 487 -25.96 2.19 13.75
N ALA A 488 -25.87 1.20 14.65
CA ALA A 488 -25.88 -0.23 14.33
C ALA A 488 -27.30 -0.85 14.40
N GLU A 489 -28.31 -0.10 14.87
CA GLU A 489 -29.70 -0.53 15.04
C GLU A 489 -29.85 -1.91 15.73
N LEU A 490 -29.09 -2.12 16.81
CA LEU A 490 -29.12 -3.37 17.59
C LEU A 490 -30.11 -3.32 18.76
N ARG A 491 -30.56 -2.12 19.13
CA ARG A 491 -31.60 -1.85 20.14
C ARG A 491 -32.40 -0.60 19.74
N PRO A 492 -33.57 -0.33 20.37
CA PRO A 492 -34.35 0.87 20.07
C PRO A 492 -33.54 2.16 20.24
N ASP A 493 -33.67 3.08 19.28
CA ASP A 493 -33.10 4.43 19.29
C ASP A 493 -31.58 4.53 19.51
N GLN A 494 -30.83 3.46 19.22
CA GLN A 494 -29.37 3.41 19.40
C GLN A 494 -28.63 4.45 18.55
N ARG A 495 -27.62 5.10 19.13
CA ARG A 495 -26.64 5.94 18.41
C ARG A 495 -25.22 5.62 18.83
N ASP A 496 -24.25 5.79 17.93
CA ASP A 496 -22.83 5.60 18.26
C ASP A 496 -22.38 6.51 19.42
N THR A 497 -22.91 7.74 19.47
CA THR A 497 -22.62 8.75 20.50
C THR A 497 -23.09 8.37 21.90
N ASP A 498 -23.94 7.34 22.04
CA ASP A 498 -24.30 6.77 23.34
C ASP A 498 -23.06 6.17 24.04
N SER A 499 -22.10 5.69 23.25
CA SER A 499 -20.90 4.99 23.73
C SER A 499 -19.61 5.78 23.47
N LEU A 500 -19.54 6.47 22.33
CA LEU A 500 -18.33 7.13 21.83
C LEU A 500 -18.43 8.65 21.94
N PRO A 501 -17.29 9.36 22.10
CA PRO A 501 -17.24 10.78 21.78
C PRO A 501 -17.59 11.01 20.30
N PRO A 502 -18.15 12.19 19.93
CA PRO A 502 -18.37 12.53 18.53
C PRO A 502 -17.11 12.37 17.68
N TYR A 503 -17.24 11.80 16.48
CA TYR A 503 -16.12 11.51 15.59
C TYR A 503 -15.17 12.70 15.32
N PRO A 504 -15.64 13.95 15.16
CA PRO A 504 -14.76 15.11 15.02
C PRO A 504 -13.85 15.39 16.24
N LEU A 505 -14.20 14.88 17.42
CA LEU A 505 -13.37 14.94 18.63
C LEU A 505 -12.54 13.67 18.80
N LEU A 506 -13.10 12.51 18.46
CA LEU A 506 -12.46 11.21 18.57
C LEU A 506 -11.27 11.07 17.61
N ASP A 507 -11.46 11.33 16.32
CA ASP A 507 -10.47 11.05 15.28
C ASP A 507 -9.15 11.84 15.46
N PRO A 508 -9.16 13.13 15.86
CA PRO A 508 -7.92 13.84 16.16
C PRO A 508 -7.13 13.23 17.33
N ILE A 509 -7.81 12.75 18.37
CA ILE A 509 -7.17 12.08 19.51
C ILE A 509 -6.58 10.75 19.06
N LEU A 510 -7.33 9.97 18.28
CA LEU A 510 -6.84 8.70 17.71
C LEU A 510 -5.62 8.92 16.84
N LYS A 511 -5.63 9.93 15.96
CA LYS A 511 -4.48 10.26 15.13
C LYS A 511 -3.25 10.61 15.98
N ALA A 512 -3.42 11.49 16.96
CA ALA A 512 -2.32 11.90 17.84
C ALA A 512 -1.73 10.71 18.63
N TYR A 513 -2.60 9.88 19.21
CA TYR A 513 -2.19 8.77 20.07
C TYR A 513 -1.67 7.55 19.28
N VAL A 514 -2.30 7.20 18.17
CA VAL A 514 -2.00 5.97 17.41
C VAL A 514 -0.98 6.24 16.31
N GLU A 515 -1.16 7.30 15.53
CA GLU A 515 -0.35 7.56 14.34
C GLU A 515 0.90 8.37 14.64
N GLU A 516 0.77 9.39 15.49
CA GLU A 516 1.84 10.33 15.84
C GLU A 516 2.59 9.94 17.14
N ASP A 517 2.12 8.91 17.85
CA ASP A 517 2.69 8.38 19.12
C ASP A 517 2.83 9.44 20.22
N ARG A 518 1.93 10.43 20.24
CA ARG A 518 1.95 11.50 21.22
C ARG A 518 1.61 11.00 22.61
N SER A 519 2.29 11.54 23.62
CA SER A 519 1.95 11.30 25.02
C SER A 519 0.60 11.93 25.41
N PHE A 520 0.04 11.52 26.54
CA PHE A 520 -1.17 12.13 27.07
C PHE A 520 -0.99 13.65 27.28
N GLU A 521 0.15 14.09 27.82
CA GLU A 521 0.46 15.51 28.03
C GLU A 521 0.54 16.28 26.71
N GLU A 522 1.07 15.67 25.65
CA GLU A 522 1.12 16.27 24.32
C GLU A 522 -0.26 16.40 23.68
N ILE A 523 -1.14 15.42 23.90
CA ILE A 523 -2.55 15.48 23.49
C ILE A 523 -3.27 16.59 24.25
N MET A 524 -2.97 16.79 25.54
CA MET A 524 -3.54 17.89 26.32
C MET A 524 -3.11 19.27 25.84
N LYS A 525 -1.87 19.40 25.37
CA LYS A 525 -1.39 20.64 24.72
C LYS A 525 -2.10 20.96 23.41
N MET A 526 -2.81 20.00 22.80
CA MET A 526 -3.65 20.25 21.63
C MET A 526 -5.01 20.88 21.98
N GLY A 527 -5.33 21.06 23.27
CA GLY A 527 -6.59 21.63 23.73
C GLY A 527 -7.74 20.62 23.82
N CYS A 528 -7.44 19.31 23.86
CA CYS A 528 -8.44 18.27 24.03
C CYS A 528 -9.01 18.28 25.47
N ASP A 529 -10.27 17.85 25.62
CA ASP A 529 -10.85 17.61 26.95
C ASP A 529 -10.16 16.42 27.64
N VAL A 530 -9.85 16.58 28.92
CA VAL A 530 -9.10 15.62 29.74
C VAL A 530 -9.85 14.29 29.84
N VAL A 531 -11.14 14.36 30.20
CA VAL A 531 -11.96 13.17 30.43
C VAL A 531 -12.17 12.40 29.12
N CYS A 532 -12.44 13.13 28.03
CA CYS A 532 -12.54 12.56 26.69
C CYS A 532 -11.24 11.83 26.28
N ALA A 533 -10.08 12.48 26.40
CA ALA A 533 -8.80 11.89 26.02
C ALA A 533 -8.48 10.63 26.83
N GLN A 534 -8.68 10.66 28.16
CA GLN A 534 -8.50 9.49 29.03
C GLN A 534 -9.41 8.33 28.61
N LYS A 535 -10.69 8.61 28.34
CA LYS A 535 -11.66 7.62 27.87
C LYS A 535 -11.21 7.00 26.55
N VAL A 536 -10.84 7.81 25.56
CA VAL A 536 -10.40 7.33 24.24
C VAL A 536 -9.15 6.44 24.34
N ILE A 537 -8.12 6.89 25.05
CA ILE A 537 -6.88 6.11 25.25
C ILE A 537 -7.19 4.78 25.93
N SER A 538 -8.00 4.80 26.99
CA SER A 538 -8.43 3.58 27.68
C SER A 538 -9.14 2.61 26.72
N MET A 539 -10.09 3.09 25.93
CA MET A 539 -10.82 2.27 24.96
C MET A 539 -9.88 1.67 23.89
N VAL A 540 -8.88 2.43 23.44
CA VAL A 540 -7.87 1.93 22.49
C VAL A 540 -7.10 0.76 23.09
N ASP A 541 -6.57 0.92 24.30
CA ASP A 541 -5.74 -0.10 24.94
C ASP A 541 -6.52 -1.37 25.28
N HIS A 542 -7.77 -1.23 25.76
CA HIS A 542 -8.63 -2.39 26.08
C HIS A 542 -9.08 -3.19 24.86
N SER A 543 -9.00 -2.60 23.66
CA SER A 543 -9.53 -3.19 22.43
C SER A 543 -8.50 -3.98 21.61
N GLU A 544 -7.27 -4.16 22.14
CA GLU A 544 -6.19 -4.87 21.45
C GLU A 544 -6.56 -6.31 21.07
N TYR A 545 -7.26 -7.03 21.95
CA TYR A 545 -7.67 -8.42 21.68
C TYR A 545 -8.64 -8.55 20.50
N LYS A 546 -9.46 -7.52 20.24
CA LYS A 546 -10.37 -7.50 19.07
C LYS A 546 -9.56 -7.28 17.80
N ARG A 547 -8.71 -6.24 17.78
CA ARG A 547 -7.91 -5.87 16.60
C ARG A 547 -6.97 -6.97 16.13
N ARG A 548 -6.44 -7.79 17.05
CA ARG A 548 -5.60 -8.95 16.72
C ARG A 548 -6.33 -10.05 15.95
N GLN A 549 -7.67 -10.04 15.93
CA GLN A 549 -8.51 -10.97 15.19
C GLN A 549 -9.23 -10.30 14.02
N ALA A 550 -9.00 -9.01 13.77
CA ALA A 550 -9.57 -8.32 12.63
C ALA A 550 -8.95 -8.84 11.33
N PRO A 551 -9.74 -8.95 10.23
CA PRO A 551 -9.19 -9.33 8.94
C PRO A 551 -8.12 -8.32 8.46
N PRO A 552 -7.25 -8.74 7.52
CA PRO A 552 -6.33 -7.82 6.86
C PRO A 552 -7.14 -6.72 6.15
N GLY A 553 -6.54 -5.54 6.04
CA GLY A 553 -7.20 -4.38 5.43
C GLY A 553 -6.20 -3.40 4.86
N ILE A 554 -6.68 -2.51 4.00
CA ILE A 554 -5.82 -1.58 3.26
C ILE A 554 -5.28 -0.51 4.21
N LYS A 555 -3.95 -0.41 4.29
CA LYS A 555 -3.23 0.63 5.02
C LYS A 555 -3.13 1.90 4.17
N ILE A 556 -3.58 3.02 4.72
CA ILE A 556 -3.54 4.34 4.08
C ILE A 556 -2.89 5.42 4.95
N THR A 557 -2.66 5.17 6.24
CA THR A 557 -1.98 6.12 7.13
C THR A 557 -0.51 5.74 7.33
N PRO A 558 0.34 6.63 7.89
CA PRO A 558 1.74 6.29 8.17
C PRO A 558 1.89 5.09 9.11
N ARG A 559 1.02 4.96 10.10
CA ARG A 559 1.03 3.90 11.13
C ARG A 559 -0.38 3.32 11.32
N ALA A 560 -0.53 2.02 11.02
CA ALA A 560 -1.78 1.28 11.18
C ALA A 560 -1.72 0.31 12.37
N PHE A 561 -2.88 -0.22 12.78
CA PHE A 561 -2.92 -1.31 13.75
C PHE A 561 -2.44 -2.62 13.12
N GLY A 562 -1.57 -3.35 13.81
CA GLY A 562 -0.99 -4.59 13.31
C GLY A 562 0.53 -4.50 13.30
N ARG A 563 1.17 -4.65 12.12
CA ARG A 563 2.63 -4.73 12.02
C ARG A 563 3.35 -3.46 12.48
N ASP A 564 2.79 -2.27 12.22
CA ASP A 564 3.41 -0.99 12.63
C ASP A 564 3.24 -0.65 14.12
N ARG A 565 2.22 -1.22 14.78
CA ARG A 565 1.92 -0.97 16.19
C ARG A 565 1.62 -2.29 16.90
N ARG A 566 2.66 -2.83 17.55
CA ARG A 566 2.62 -4.13 18.23
C ARG A 566 2.44 -3.91 19.74
N PHE A 567 1.20 -3.96 20.23
CA PHE A 567 0.88 -3.81 21.66
C PHE A 567 0.52 -5.15 22.31
N PRO A 568 0.83 -5.36 23.60
CA PRO A 568 0.43 -6.55 24.32
C PRO A 568 -1.09 -6.54 24.60
N ILE A 569 -1.74 -7.69 24.45
CA ILE A 569 -3.14 -7.87 24.87
C ILE A 569 -3.23 -7.80 26.40
N THR A 570 -2.39 -8.57 27.09
CA THR A 570 -2.30 -8.56 28.55
C THR A 570 -1.50 -7.33 28.99
N ASN A 571 -2.20 -6.23 29.26
CA ASN A 571 -1.60 -4.96 29.62
C ASN A 571 -2.32 -4.33 30.83
N ARG A 572 -1.56 -3.91 31.85
CA ARG A 572 -2.06 -3.12 32.99
C ARG A 572 -1.48 -1.70 33.03
N TYR A 573 -0.63 -1.33 32.08
CA TYR A 573 -0.11 0.01 31.97
C TYR A 573 -1.25 1.00 31.67
N ARG A 574 -1.18 2.18 32.29
CA ARG A 574 -2.05 3.33 32.05
C ARG A 574 -1.13 4.50 31.75
N SER A 575 -1.35 5.15 30.61
CA SER A 575 -0.48 6.22 30.11
C SER A 575 -0.91 7.62 30.58
N PHE A 576 -1.68 7.70 31.68
CA PHE A 576 -2.18 8.92 32.30
C PHE A 576 -2.51 8.69 33.78
#